data_AF-K0V2Q6-F1
#
_entry.id   AF-K0V2Q6-F1
#
_cell.length_a   1.000
_cell.length_b   1.000
_cell.length_c   1.000
_cell.angle_alpha   90.00
_cell.angle_beta   90.00
_cell.angle_gamma   90.00
#
_symmetry.space_group_name_H-M   'P 1'
#
loop_
_entity.id
_entity.type
_entity.pdbx_description
1 polymer ?
#
loop_
_entity_poly.entity_id
_entity_poly.type
_entity_poly.pdbx_seq_one_letter_code
_entity_poly.pdbx_strand_id
1 'polypeptide(L)'
;MAEHATQRARTLPVRTFIAAGIAGAALAGAGALALTADLAAPTAAIDVKLVSTEEELVLEDSLFLTLNAGSDRRKVATEDAAQVGTTALRPMFGYGGWLIGNGVHAQEGCQGDACNGGNGGLLWGNGGNGLHGGKGGNAGFWFGNGGNGGDGFAAVVGGTTYAASAGGAGGRGATWFGNGGHGGAGGEVEYTAGGTLASGPFNGGDGGQGGFLFGSGGNGGNGGTTKNFSGVRAETNDATGGVGGAGGAGGAIAGNGGVGGTGGEAYSTNGTATGGAGGAGGAVSSNFGGQAGAGGQGGSAFGNAARSEAIGGVGGAGGYAGTGTAGAGGAGGEGYNLNGTATGGAGGVGGDARAGDAGNGGAGGYAESENGVATGGVGGKGGRATLSGDGGDGGTGGNANGDDEAIGGDGGDGGDDGPFGGRGGNGGDGGDAQATDASDAKGGTGGSGTSGGNDGADGSEAARADAADD
;
A
#
# COMPACT_ATOMS: atom_id res chain seq x y z
N MET A 1 76.91 -12.13 7.04
CA MET A 1 77.31 -12.24 8.46
C MET A 1 76.40 -11.33 9.26
N ALA A 2 75.75 -11.88 10.29
CA ALA A 2 74.87 -11.28 11.31
C ALA A 2 73.60 -10.53 10.80
N GLU A 3 72.41 -11.12 10.87
CA GLU A 3 71.50 -11.19 12.03
C GLU A 3 71.07 -9.84 12.62
N HIS A 4 69.80 -9.51 12.41
CA HIS A 4 68.96 -8.87 13.43
C HIS A 4 67.53 -9.44 13.32
N ALA A 5 67.15 -10.25 14.31
CA ALA A 5 65.78 -10.67 14.59
C ALA A 5 65.04 -9.52 15.30
N THR A 6 63.78 -9.24 14.98
CA THR A 6 62.54 -9.51 15.76
C THR A 6 61.48 -8.54 15.15
N GLN A 7 60.17 -8.79 15.02
CA GLN A 7 59.21 -9.52 15.85
C GLN A 7 57.95 -9.82 15.00
N ARG A 8 57.28 -10.95 15.27
CA ARG A 8 56.02 -11.41 14.63
C ARG A 8 54.78 -10.68 15.18
N ALA A 9 53.78 -10.47 14.34
CA ALA A 9 52.35 -10.57 14.69
C ALA A 9 51.55 -10.97 13.43
N ARG A 10 51.26 -12.27 13.26
CA ARG A 10 49.93 -12.90 13.44
C ARG A 10 48.88 -12.45 12.41
N THR A 11 48.68 -13.35 11.45
CA THR A 11 47.53 -13.52 10.56
C THR A 11 46.19 -13.47 11.27
N LEU A 12 45.20 -12.76 10.69
CA LEU A 12 43.78 -12.98 10.90
C LEU A 12 43.04 -12.99 9.54
N PRO A 13 41.95 -13.78 9.41
CA PRO A 13 41.46 -14.27 8.12
C PRO A 13 40.37 -13.38 7.47
N VAL A 14 40.32 -13.50 6.14
CA VAL A 14 39.27 -13.07 5.21
C VAL A 14 37.89 -13.49 5.73
N ARG A 15 36.96 -12.53 5.86
CA ARG A 15 35.55 -12.79 6.13
C ARG A 15 34.74 -12.61 4.84
N THR A 16 34.29 -13.74 4.32
CA THR A 16 33.28 -13.90 3.27
C THR A 16 31.91 -13.44 3.81
N PHE A 17 31.27 -12.49 3.13
CA PHE A 17 29.86 -12.15 3.39
C PHE A 17 28.97 -13.11 2.62
N ILE A 18 28.31 -14.02 3.35
CA ILE A 18 27.23 -14.86 2.85
C ILE A 18 25.93 -14.09 3.06
N ALA A 19 25.28 -13.67 1.98
CA ALA A 19 23.91 -13.18 1.99
C ALA A 19 22.96 -14.37 2.22
N ALA A 20 22.41 -14.49 3.42
CA ALA A 20 21.38 -15.46 3.76
C ALA A 20 20.01 -14.76 3.79
N GLY A 21 19.11 -15.21 2.93
CA GLY A 21 17.69 -14.83 2.95
C GLY A 21 16.99 -15.31 4.22
N ILE A 22 15.97 -14.58 4.65
CA ILE A 22 15.18 -14.93 5.83
C ILE A 22 13.74 -15.19 5.40
N ALA A 23 13.38 -16.47 5.43
CA ALA A 23 12.02 -16.95 5.60
C ALA A 23 11.82 -17.36 7.06
N GLY A 24 10.65 -17.07 7.64
CA GLY A 24 10.09 -17.88 8.74
C GLY A 24 9.98 -17.26 10.14
N ALA A 25 8.74 -16.81 10.45
CA ALA A 25 7.96 -16.86 11.70
C ALA A 25 8.62 -16.98 13.10
N ALA A 26 8.08 -16.19 14.05
CA ALA A 26 8.10 -16.51 15.48
C ALA A 26 6.71 -16.26 16.13
N LEU A 27 6.08 -17.35 16.57
CA LEU A 27 4.97 -17.41 17.52
C LEU A 27 5.51 -17.23 18.95
N ALA A 28 4.87 -16.36 19.73
CA ALA A 28 4.92 -16.33 21.18
C ALA A 28 3.51 -15.96 21.67
N GLY A 29 2.86 -16.58 22.64
CA GLY A 29 3.20 -17.63 23.59
C GLY A 29 2.10 -17.58 24.66
N ALA A 30 1.46 -18.72 24.93
CA ALA A 30 0.35 -18.83 25.88
C ALA A 30 0.80 -18.84 27.35
N GLY A 31 -0.08 -18.42 28.27
CA GLY A 31 -0.12 -18.99 29.62
C GLY A 31 -0.34 -18.00 30.78
N ALA A 32 -1.55 -17.98 31.33
CA ALA A 32 -1.77 -17.85 32.77
C ALA A 32 -3.04 -18.63 33.15
N LEU A 33 -2.84 -19.78 33.79
CA LEU A 33 -3.86 -20.66 34.35
C LEU A 33 -3.77 -20.54 35.88
N ALA A 34 -4.87 -20.20 36.54
CA ALA A 34 -5.02 -20.38 37.99
C ALA A 34 -6.46 -20.82 38.31
N LEU A 35 -6.57 -22.02 38.88
CA LEU A 35 -7.80 -22.67 39.33
C LEU A 35 -8.29 -22.12 40.69
N THR A 36 -9.58 -22.40 40.94
CA THR A 36 -10.33 -22.68 42.21
C THR A 36 -11.52 -21.72 42.40
N ALA A 37 -12.75 -22.12 42.76
CA ALA A 37 -13.45 -23.40 42.90
C ALA A 37 -14.98 -23.14 42.91
N ASP A 38 -15.76 -24.20 42.65
CA ASP A 38 -17.20 -24.46 42.79
C ASP A 38 -18.15 -23.44 43.47
N LEU A 39 -19.37 -23.28 42.90
CA LEU A 39 -20.68 -23.57 43.55
C LEU A 39 -21.89 -23.23 42.65
N ALA A 40 -22.72 -24.27 42.43
CA ALA A 40 -24.18 -24.27 42.25
C ALA A 40 -24.82 -23.62 40.99
N ALA A 41 -25.34 -24.49 40.11
CA ALA A 41 -26.33 -24.14 39.08
C ALA A 41 -27.73 -23.94 39.69
N PRO A 42 -28.48 -22.89 39.34
CA PRO A 42 -29.92 -22.85 39.58
C PRO A 42 -30.68 -23.43 38.38
N THR A 43 -31.42 -24.51 38.63
CA THR A 43 -32.54 -24.96 37.80
C THR A 43 -33.68 -23.95 37.92
N ALA A 44 -33.99 -23.22 36.85
CA ALA A 44 -35.23 -22.46 36.73
C ALA A 44 -36.21 -23.24 35.84
N ALA A 45 -37.26 -23.79 36.46
CA ALA A 45 -38.40 -24.38 35.78
C ALA A 45 -39.25 -23.27 35.14
N ILE A 46 -39.60 -23.41 33.86
CA ILE A 46 -40.60 -22.56 33.22
C ILE A 46 -41.95 -23.24 33.40
N ASP A 47 -42.83 -22.63 34.18
CA ASP A 47 -44.24 -23.00 34.25
C ASP A 47 -44.93 -22.64 32.93
N VAL A 48 -45.20 -23.64 32.10
CA VAL A 48 -46.06 -23.49 30.92
C VAL A 48 -47.51 -23.55 31.40
N LYS A 49 -48.11 -22.37 31.58
CA LYS A 49 -49.56 -22.26 31.85
C LYS A 49 -50.31 -22.24 30.53
N LEU A 50 -50.75 -23.42 30.08
CA LEU A 50 -51.74 -23.56 29.02
C LEU A 50 -53.08 -23.00 29.53
N VAL A 51 -53.53 -21.87 28.98
CA VAL A 51 -54.93 -21.46 29.09
C VAL A 51 -55.53 -21.65 27.70
N SER A 52 -56.11 -22.83 27.50
CA SER A 52 -57.08 -23.06 26.43
C SER A 52 -58.39 -22.43 26.89
N THR A 53 -58.91 -21.49 26.13
CA THR A 53 -60.35 -21.24 26.07
C THR A 53 -60.75 -21.44 24.62
N GLU A 54 -61.42 -22.55 24.37
CA GLU A 54 -62.09 -22.84 23.11
C GLU A 54 -63.20 -21.82 22.90
N GLU A 55 -63.23 -21.14 21.76
CA GLU A 55 -64.49 -20.79 21.13
C GLU A 55 -64.32 -20.72 19.61
N GLU A 56 -65.05 -21.60 18.95
CA GLU A 56 -65.26 -21.75 17.52
C GLU A 56 -65.96 -20.50 16.95
N LEU A 57 -65.59 -20.01 15.76
CA LEU A 57 -66.53 -19.63 14.67
C LEU A 57 -65.84 -18.94 13.45
N VAL A 58 -66.03 -19.57 12.28
CA VAL A 58 -66.40 -19.00 10.95
C VAL A 58 -65.32 -18.44 9.99
N LEU A 59 -64.91 -19.33 9.07
CA LEU A 59 -64.79 -19.16 7.60
C LEU A 59 -65.72 -18.04 7.03
N GLU A 60 -65.37 -17.02 6.25
CA GLU A 60 -64.43 -16.87 5.15
C GLU A 60 -64.26 -15.38 4.82
N ASP A 61 -63.21 -15.11 4.03
CA ASP A 61 -63.15 -14.08 2.99
C ASP A 61 -63.00 -12.60 3.40
N SER A 62 -61.74 -12.15 3.33
CA SER A 62 -61.26 -10.97 2.57
C SER A 62 -60.23 -10.10 3.32
N LEU A 63 -58.98 -10.38 2.95
CA LEU A 63 -58.04 -9.41 2.39
C LEU A 63 -57.60 -8.18 3.22
N PHE A 64 -56.27 -8.09 3.33
CA PHE A 64 -55.43 -6.87 3.30
C PHE A 64 -55.43 -5.91 4.50
N LEU A 65 -54.23 -5.79 5.09
CA LEU A 65 -53.63 -4.51 5.50
C LEU A 65 -54.57 -3.50 6.18
N THR A 66 -54.69 -3.60 7.49
CA THR A 66 -55.11 -2.46 8.31
C THR A 66 -54.03 -2.11 9.32
N LEU A 67 -53.23 -1.11 8.92
CA LEU A 67 -52.58 -0.18 9.83
C LEU A 67 -53.61 0.29 10.85
N ASN A 68 -53.30 0.17 12.15
CA ASN A 68 -53.95 1.01 13.15
C ASN A 68 -52.93 2.00 13.69
N ALA A 69 -53.11 3.25 13.24
CA ALA A 69 -52.35 4.42 13.60
C ALA A 69 -52.68 4.85 15.04
N GLY A 70 -51.68 4.85 15.92
CA GLY A 70 -51.70 5.60 17.17
C GLY A 70 -50.94 6.92 16.96
N SER A 71 -51.68 8.02 16.82
CA SER A 71 -51.11 9.37 16.72
C SER A 71 -50.76 9.90 18.10
N ASP A 72 -49.50 10.29 18.32
CA ASP A 72 -49.18 11.44 19.15
C ASP A 72 -48.12 12.29 18.45
N ARG A 73 -48.52 13.51 18.08
CA ARG A 73 -47.64 14.49 17.44
C ARG A 73 -46.74 15.12 18.51
N ARG A 74 -45.42 15.01 18.34
CA ARG A 74 -44.51 16.11 18.68
C ARG A 74 -43.53 16.33 17.55
N LYS A 75 -43.71 17.45 16.84
CA LYS A 75 -42.75 17.96 15.86
C LYS A 75 -41.49 18.38 16.58
N VAL A 76 -40.38 17.69 16.36
CA VAL A 76 -39.03 18.27 16.35
C VAL A 76 -38.24 17.52 15.28
N ALA A 77 -37.74 18.26 14.31
CA ALA A 77 -36.74 17.78 13.36
C ALA A 77 -35.42 17.60 14.11
N THR A 78 -34.79 16.43 13.98
CA THR A 78 -33.34 16.24 14.06
C THR A 78 -33.06 14.81 13.63
N GLU A 79 -32.21 14.68 12.62
CA GLU A 79 -31.59 13.45 12.18
C GLU A 79 -30.71 12.97 13.33
N ASP A 80 -31.14 11.93 14.04
CA ASP A 80 -30.25 11.04 14.79
C ASP A 80 -31.07 9.85 15.28
N ALA A 81 -30.78 8.68 14.72
CA ALA A 81 -31.27 7.42 15.25
C ALA A 81 -30.08 6.48 15.39
N ALA A 82 -29.37 6.67 16.50
CA ALA A 82 -28.54 5.65 17.13
C ALA A 82 -29.28 4.29 17.13
N GLN A 83 -28.66 3.28 16.54
CA GLN A 83 -29.12 1.90 16.69
C GLN A 83 -28.17 1.16 17.62
N VAL A 84 -28.49 1.21 18.91
CA VAL A 84 -27.96 0.27 19.91
C VAL A 84 -28.92 -0.91 20.01
N GLY A 85 -28.43 -2.09 19.62
CA GLY A 85 -28.66 -3.34 20.36
C GLY A 85 -30.10 -3.83 20.51
N THR A 86 -30.74 -4.20 19.42
CA THR A 86 -31.58 -5.41 19.37
C THR A 86 -31.11 -6.20 18.15
N THR A 87 -31.36 -7.51 18.05
CA THR A 87 -31.17 -8.26 16.79
C THR A 87 -32.19 -7.74 15.77
N ALA A 88 -31.98 -6.51 15.31
CA ALA A 88 -32.76 -5.86 14.29
C ALA A 88 -32.51 -6.68 13.03
N LEU A 89 -33.51 -7.51 12.68
CA LEU A 89 -33.53 -8.20 11.41
C LEU A 89 -33.30 -7.14 10.35
N ARG A 90 -32.12 -7.18 9.72
CA ARG A 90 -31.81 -6.32 8.58
C ARG A 90 -32.98 -6.44 7.61
N PRO A 91 -33.44 -5.34 7.00
CA PRO A 91 -34.56 -5.42 6.08
C PRO A 91 -34.21 -6.41 4.96
N MET A 92 -35.21 -7.13 4.45
CA MET A 92 -34.94 -8.08 3.36
C MET A 92 -34.55 -7.32 2.07
N PHE A 93 -35.22 -6.19 1.84
CA PHE A 93 -35.01 -5.31 0.69
C PHE A 93 -34.67 -3.88 1.15
N GLY A 94 -33.87 -3.17 0.36
CA GLY A 94 -33.59 -1.74 0.56
C GLY A 94 -32.24 -1.48 1.23
N TYR A 95 -32.00 -0.24 1.64
CA TYR A 95 -30.72 0.15 2.23
C TYR A 95 -30.41 -0.65 3.51
N GLY A 96 -29.19 -1.17 3.62
CA GLY A 96 -28.79 -2.11 4.67
C GLY A 96 -29.42 -3.49 4.55
N GLY A 97 -30.14 -3.79 3.46
CA GLY A 97 -30.85 -5.04 3.30
C GLY A 97 -29.95 -6.26 3.07
N TRP A 98 -30.36 -7.42 3.56
CA TRP A 98 -29.52 -8.63 3.49
C TRP A 98 -29.69 -9.44 2.19
N LEU A 99 -30.84 -9.35 1.50
CA LEU A 99 -31.09 -10.09 0.27
C LEU A 99 -30.82 -9.22 -0.97
N ILE A 100 -31.41 -8.02 -1.01
CA ILE A 100 -31.22 -7.03 -2.08
C ILE A 100 -31.12 -5.65 -1.44
N GLY A 101 -30.01 -4.96 -1.65
CA GLY A 101 -29.81 -3.64 -1.06
C GLY A 101 -28.37 -3.22 -0.99
N ASN A 102 -28.13 -1.92 -0.98
CA ASN A 102 -26.78 -1.41 -0.71
C ASN A 102 -26.42 -1.61 0.75
N GLY A 103 -25.14 -1.85 1.01
CA GLY A 103 -24.57 -1.86 2.33
C GLY A 103 -24.61 -0.49 2.99
N VAL A 104 -24.66 -0.48 4.32
CA VAL A 104 -24.65 0.77 5.09
C VAL A 104 -23.26 1.38 5.06
N HIS A 105 -23.15 2.69 4.86
CA HIS A 105 -21.87 3.38 5.04
C HIS A 105 -21.56 3.46 6.53
N ALA A 106 -20.28 3.43 6.88
CA ALA A 106 -19.84 3.82 8.20
C ALA A 106 -20.26 5.27 8.50
N GLN A 107 -20.64 5.52 9.74
CA GLN A 107 -21.15 6.82 10.18
C GLN A 107 -20.12 7.56 11.02
N GLU A 108 -20.23 8.88 11.05
CA GLU A 108 -19.39 9.74 11.89
C GLU A 108 -19.50 9.34 13.37
N GLY A 109 -18.38 9.40 14.10
CA GLY A 109 -18.31 8.96 15.49
C GLY A 109 -18.27 7.43 15.71
N CYS A 110 -18.16 6.64 14.64
CA CYS A 110 -17.90 5.20 14.75
C CYS A 110 -16.55 4.93 15.45
N GLN A 111 -16.41 3.75 16.05
CA GLN A 111 -15.15 3.26 16.61
C GLN A 111 -14.95 1.78 16.29
N GLY A 112 -13.70 1.40 16.04
CA GLY A 112 -13.33 0.01 15.72
C GLY A 112 -14.12 -0.53 14.53
N ASP A 113 -14.68 -1.73 14.67
CA ASP A 113 -15.39 -2.41 13.58
C ASP A 113 -16.66 -1.70 13.11
N ALA A 114 -17.22 -0.79 13.91
CA ALA A 114 -18.37 0.01 13.50
C ALA A 114 -18.03 1.00 12.37
N CYS A 115 -16.75 1.26 12.15
CA CYS A 115 -16.27 2.07 11.04
C CYS A 115 -16.13 1.30 9.73
N ASN A 116 -16.43 0.00 9.72
CA ASN A 116 -16.50 -0.77 8.49
C ASN A 116 -17.81 -0.47 7.74
N GLY A 117 -17.72 -0.31 6.43
CA GLY A 117 -18.86 -0.30 5.54
C GLY A 117 -19.56 -1.68 5.54
N GLY A 118 -20.88 -1.66 5.63
CA GLY A 118 -21.70 -2.87 5.56
C GLY A 118 -21.65 -3.50 4.18
N ASN A 119 -21.81 -4.83 4.12
CA ASN A 119 -21.95 -5.53 2.83
C ASN A 119 -23.31 -5.24 2.19
N GLY A 120 -23.33 -5.19 0.86
CA GLY A 120 -24.53 -5.24 0.05
C GLY A 120 -25.32 -6.53 0.26
N GLY A 121 -26.54 -6.55 -0.26
CA GLY A 121 -27.43 -7.71 -0.21
C GLY A 121 -26.85 -8.90 -0.97
N LEU A 122 -27.19 -10.11 -0.53
CA LEU A 122 -26.65 -11.36 -1.06
C LEU A 122 -26.78 -11.48 -2.58
N LEU A 123 -27.91 -11.06 -3.15
CA LEU A 123 -28.16 -11.18 -4.60
C LEU A 123 -27.72 -9.93 -5.36
N TRP A 124 -27.86 -8.75 -4.74
CA TRP A 124 -27.65 -7.48 -5.40
C TRP A 124 -27.37 -6.36 -4.40
N GLY A 125 -26.49 -5.44 -4.79
CA GLY A 125 -26.28 -4.16 -4.12
C GLY A 125 -24.80 -3.84 -3.96
N ASN A 126 -24.51 -2.55 -3.80
CA ASN A 126 -23.15 -2.08 -3.57
C ASN A 126 -22.74 -2.30 -2.12
N GLY A 127 -21.44 -2.42 -1.87
CA GLY A 127 -20.89 -2.30 -0.53
C GLY A 127 -20.95 -0.87 -0.01
N GLY A 128 -21.08 -0.73 1.32
CA GLY A 128 -20.95 0.55 1.99
C GLY A 128 -19.48 0.96 2.14
N ASN A 129 -19.23 2.25 2.31
CA ASN A 129 -17.87 2.77 2.51
C ASN A 129 -17.49 2.66 3.98
N GLY A 130 -16.22 2.35 4.25
CA GLY A 130 -15.64 2.51 5.57
C GLY A 130 -15.31 3.96 5.89
N LEU A 131 -14.99 4.23 7.15
CA LEU A 131 -14.54 5.52 7.67
C LEU A 131 -13.35 5.30 8.62
N HIS A 132 -12.46 6.27 8.85
CA HIS A 132 -11.39 6.19 9.87
C HIS A 132 -10.58 4.88 9.88
N GLY A 133 -10.12 4.44 8.71
CA GLY A 133 -9.40 3.17 8.55
C GLY A 133 -10.25 1.90 8.48
N GLY A 134 -11.58 2.04 8.58
CA GLY A 134 -12.52 0.94 8.43
C GLY A 134 -12.61 0.45 6.99
N LYS A 135 -12.86 -0.85 6.82
CA LYS A 135 -12.93 -1.50 5.51
C LYS A 135 -14.20 -1.12 4.76
N GLY A 136 -14.11 -1.06 3.44
CA GLY A 136 -15.27 -1.03 2.57
C GLY A 136 -16.01 -2.37 2.57
N GLY A 137 -17.33 -2.32 2.46
CA GLY A 137 -18.19 -3.49 2.36
C GLY A 137 -18.11 -4.15 0.98
N ASN A 138 -18.37 -5.44 0.92
CA ASN A 138 -18.44 -6.17 -0.34
C ASN A 138 -19.82 -5.99 -1.00
N ALA A 139 -19.84 -6.02 -2.33
CA ALA A 139 -21.07 -6.01 -3.10
C ALA A 139 -21.77 -7.38 -3.10
N GLY A 140 -22.98 -7.43 -3.66
CA GLY A 140 -23.80 -8.64 -3.79
C GLY A 140 -23.27 -9.65 -4.82
N PHE A 141 -23.99 -10.75 -5.03
CA PHE A 141 -23.54 -11.82 -5.94
C PHE A 141 -23.59 -11.40 -7.42
N TRP A 142 -24.73 -10.89 -7.90
CA TRP A 142 -24.90 -10.64 -9.34
C TRP A 142 -24.36 -9.29 -9.80
N PHE A 143 -24.68 -8.22 -9.08
CA PHE A 143 -24.27 -6.88 -9.44
C PHE A 143 -23.96 -6.03 -8.22
N GLY A 144 -23.03 -5.09 -8.41
CA GLY A 144 -22.71 -4.06 -7.44
C GLY A 144 -21.20 -3.84 -7.33
N ASN A 145 -20.83 -2.65 -6.88
CA ASN A 145 -19.43 -2.29 -6.62
C ASN A 145 -19.10 -2.46 -5.14
N GLY A 146 -17.87 -2.83 -4.85
CA GLY A 146 -17.36 -2.78 -3.49
C GLY A 146 -17.30 -1.35 -2.98
N GLY A 147 -17.50 -1.16 -1.68
CA GLY A 147 -17.35 0.14 -1.05
C GLY A 147 -15.88 0.51 -0.86
N ASN A 148 -15.58 1.80 -0.76
CA ASN A 148 -14.22 2.26 -0.50
C ASN A 148 -13.85 2.00 0.97
N GLY A 149 -12.58 1.70 1.22
CA GLY A 149 -12.02 1.78 2.56
C GLY A 149 -11.96 3.22 3.05
N GLY A 150 -12.12 3.42 4.35
CA GLY A 150 -12.00 4.73 4.97
C GLY A 150 -10.55 5.12 5.11
N ASP A 151 -10.25 6.40 4.91
CA ASP A 151 -8.94 6.96 5.20
C ASP A 151 -8.62 6.83 6.68
N GLY A 152 -7.36 6.56 6.98
CA GLY A 152 -6.82 6.52 8.32
C GLY A 152 -6.84 7.88 8.98
N PHE A 153 -6.99 7.90 10.30
CA PHE A 153 -7.00 9.14 11.06
C PHE A 153 -5.58 9.57 11.46
N ALA A 154 -5.27 10.86 11.48
CA ALA A 154 -3.98 11.40 11.90
C ALA A 154 -3.89 11.53 13.44
N ALA A 155 -2.70 11.35 14.02
CA ALA A 155 -2.58 11.29 15.50
C ALA A 155 -3.03 12.57 16.22
N VAL A 156 -2.98 13.73 15.55
CA VAL A 156 -3.39 15.03 16.11
C VAL A 156 -4.16 15.82 15.06
N VAL A 157 -5.41 16.19 15.35
CA VAL A 157 -6.20 17.12 14.52
C VAL A 157 -6.70 18.25 15.40
N GLY A 158 -6.33 19.49 15.07
CA GLY A 158 -6.78 20.68 15.81
C GLY A 158 -6.42 20.67 17.31
N GLY A 159 -5.30 20.03 17.69
CA GLY A 159 -4.85 19.90 19.08
C GLY A 159 -5.52 18.77 19.89
N THR A 160 -6.42 18.00 19.27
CA THR A 160 -7.01 16.79 19.88
C THR A 160 -6.27 15.56 19.38
N THR A 161 -5.80 14.72 20.29
CA THR A 161 -5.11 13.47 19.97
C THR A 161 -6.13 12.36 19.76
N TYR A 162 -6.09 11.72 18.59
CA TYR A 162 -6.86 10.52 18.28
C TYR A 162 -5.91 9.35 18.07
N ALA A 163 -6.41 8.12 18.24
CA ALA A 163 -5.64 6.95 17.85
C ALA A 163 -5.52 6.97 16.31
N ALA A 164 -4.31 7.20 15.81
CA ALA A 164 -4.07 7.18 14.39
C ALA A 164 -4.21 5.75 13.83
N SER A 165 -4.56 5.64 12.55
CA SER A 165 -4.93 4.36 11.95
C SER A 165 -4.46 4.21 10.51
N ALA A 166 -4.30 2.95 10.09
CA ALA A 166 -4.12 2.58 8.69
C ALA A 166 -5.35 2.92 7.87
N GLY A 167 -5.16 3.05 6.56
CA GLY A 167 -6.24 3.12 5.61
C GLY A 167 -6.99 1.79 5.53
N GLY A 168 -8.31 1.86 5.41
CA GLY A 168 -9.15 0.69 5.27
C GLY A 168 -9.01 0.04 3.91
N ALA A 169 -9.12 -1.28 3.84
CA ALA A 169 -9.17 -1.97 2.55
C ALA A 169 -10.48 -1.67 1.83
N GLY A 170 -10.43 -1.55 0.50
CA GLY A 170 -11.61 -1.52 -0.35
C GLY A 170 -12.36 -2.85 -0.36
N GLY A 171 -13.68 -2.76 -0.48
CA GLY A 171 -14.56 -3.93 -0.60
C GLY A 171 -14.51 -4.55 -1.98
N ARG A 172 -14.89 -5.82 -2.09
CA ARG A 172 -14.94 -6.53 -3.39
C ARG A 172 -16.18 -6.14 -4.18
N GLY A 173 -16.04 -6.05 -5.50
CA GLY A 173 -17.15 -5.99 -6.44
C GLY A 173 -17.95 -7.29 -6.47
N ALA A 174 -19.12 -7.23 -7.09
CA ALA A 174 -20.00 -8.39 -7.21
C ALA A 174 -19.38 -9.50 -8.05
N THR A 175 -19.71 -10.75 -7.77
CA THR A 175 -19.09 -11.91 -8.44
C THR A 175 -19.21 -11.87 -9.96
N TRP A 176 -20.34 -11.42 -10.50
CA TRP A 176 -20.54 -11.38 -11.95
C TRP A 176 -20.16 -10.03 -12.56
N PHE A 177 -20.71 -8.94 -12.03
CA PHE A 177 -20.52 -7.59 -12.58
C PHE A 177 -20.32 -6.57 -11.46
N GLY A 178 -19.08 -6.10 -11.28
CA GLY A 178 -18.81 -5.12 -10.25
C GLY A 178 -17.36 -4.70 -10.18
N ASN A 179 -17.10 -3.44 -9.85
CA ASN A 179 -15.75 -2.98 -9.59
C ASN A 179 -15.42 -3.13 -8.11
N GLY A 180 -14.15 -3.36 -7.79
CA GLY A 180 -13.64 -3.27 -6.43
C GLY A 180 -13.62 -1.83 -5.94
N GLY A 181 -13.81 -1.64 -4.64
CA GLY A 181 -13.66 -0.33 -4.00
C GLY A 181 -12.20 0.04 -3.82
N HIS A 182 -11.90 1.33 -3.70
CA HIS A 182 -10.54 1.80 -3.43
C HIS A 182 -10.15 1.56 -1.97
N GLY A 183 -8.86 1.36 -1.71
CA GLY A 183 -8.31 1.42 -0.36
C GLY A 183 -8.21 2.87 0.13
N GLY A 184 -8.34 3.08 1.44
CA GLY A 184 -8.16 4.40 2.07
C GLY A 184 -6.68 4.74 2.27
N ALA A 185 -6.35 6.03 2.36
CA ALA A 185 -5.00 6.47 2.70
C ALA A 185 -4.64 6.15 4.16
N GLY A 186 -3.36 5.98 4.46
CA GLY A 186 -2.86 5.86 5.84
C GLY A 186 -2.85 7.20 6.56
N GLY A 187 -3.10 7.19 7.86
CA GLY A 187 -3.04 8.39 8.70
C GLY A 187 -1.62 8.95 8.83
N GLU A 188 -1.52 10.28 8.94
CA GLU A 188 -0.25 10.97 9.19
C GLU A 188 0.17 10.88 10.66
N VAL A 189 1.48 10.93 10.89
CA VAL A 189 2.11 10.94 12.21
C VAL A 189 2.92 12.21 12.42
N GLU A 190 2.63 12.90 13.53
CA GLU A 190 3.46 13.99 14.07
C GLU A 190 3.97 13.62 15.46
N TYR A 191 5.25 13.87 15.72
CA TYR A 191 5.89 13.60 17.01
C TYR A 191 5.50 14.68 18.04
N THR A 192 5.21 14.24 19.27
CA THR A 192 4.99 15.18 20.39
C THR A 192 6.27 15.96 20.73
N ALA A 193 6.14 17.14 21.33
CA ALA A 193 7.26 18.00 21.74
C ALA A 193 8.31 17.32 22.67
N GLY A 194 7.99 16.14 23.23
CA GLY A 194 8.90 15.31 24.03
C GLY A 194 9.65 14.22 23.26
N GLY A 195 9.50 14.12 21.93
CA GLY A 195 10.19 13.11 21.10
C GLY A 195 9.60 11.70 21.18
N THR A 196 8.53 11.47 21.94
CA THR A 196 7.82 10.18 21.95
C THR A 196 6.98 10.01 20.68
N LEU A 197 7.25 8.90 19.95
CA LEU A 197 6.38 8.35 18.91
C LEU A 197 4.96 8.17 19.48
N ALA A 198 3.98 8.91 18.96
CA ALA A 198 2.59 8.75 19.35
C ALA A 198 1.99 7.45 18.78
N SER A 199 2.43 7.04 17.58
CA SER A 199 2.22 5.76 16.90
C SER A 199 2.96 5.81 15.54
N GLY A 200 3.32 4.65 14.96
CA GLY A 200 4.16 4.57 13.75
C GLY A 200 3.44 4.98 12.45
N PRO A 201 4.16 5.09 11.31
CA PRO A 201 3.52 5.38 10.04
C PRO A 201 2.44 4.36 9.71
N PHE A 202 1.35 4.86 9.14
CA PHE A 202 0.21 4.03 8.82
C PHE A 202 0.19 3.71 7.34
N ASN A 203 -0.01 2.44 7.01
CA ASN A 203 -0.09 2.01 5.62
C ASN A 203 -1.40 2.46 4.98
N GLY A 204 -1.38 2.63 3.67
CA GLY A 204 -2.59 2.69 2.87
C GLY A 204 -3.29 1.33 2.84
N GLY A 205 -4.60 1.36 2.65
CA GLY A 205 -5.41 0.16 2.51
C GLY A 205 -5.31 -0.42 1.11
N ASP A 206 -5.45 -1.75 0.98
CA ASP A 206 -5.49 -2.40 -0.32
C ASP A 206 -6.78 -2.06 -1.08
N GLY A 207 -6.69 -1.99 -2.40
CA GLY A 207 -7.83 -1.94 -3.29
C GLY A 207 -8.60 -3.25 -3.30
N GLY A 208 -9.93 -3.15 -3.39
CA GLY A 208 -10.83 -4.28 -3.50
C GLY A 208 -10.72 -4.97 -4.86
N GLN A 209 -10.98 -6.27 -4.88
CA GLN A 209 -11.05 -7.03 -6.14
C GLN A 209 -12.29 -6.62 -6.94
N GLY A 210 -12.16 -6.54 -8.25
CA GLY A 210 -13.29 -6.50 -9.18
C GLY A 210 -14.09 -7.80 -9.14
N GLY A 211 -15.17 -7.82 -9.89
CA GLY A 211 -16.01 -9.00 -10.05
C GLY A 211 -15.25 -10.14 -10.71
N PHE A 212 -15.57 -11.38 -10.32
CA PHE A 212 -14.87 -12.56 -10.81
C PHE A 212 -14.91 -12.68 -12.33
N LEU A 213 -16.03 -12.34 -12.99
CA LEU A 213 -16.10 -12.34 -14.45
C LEU A 213 -15.79 -10.97 -15.05
N PHE A 214 -16.54 -9.96 -14.63
CA PHE A 214 -16.45 -8.60 -15.16
C PHE A 214 -16.24 -7.58 -14.04
N GLY A 215 -15.26 -6.71 -14.25
CA GLY A 215 -15.04 -5.53 -13.42
C GLY A 215 -13.58 -5.27 -13.14
N SER A 216 -13.28 -4.01 -12.83
CA SER A 216 -11.93 -3.58 -12.50
C SER A 216 -11.67 -3.70 -11.00
N GLY A 217 -10.43 -3.99 -10.63
CA GLY A 217 -9.98 -3.84 -9.25
C GLY A 217 -9.92 -2.37 -8.84
N GLY A 218 -10.10 -2.11 -7.56
CA GLY A 218 -9.91 -0.79 -6.99
C GLY A 218 -8.43 -0.48 -6.80
N ASN A 219 -8.06 0.80 -6.81
CA ASN A 219 -6.69 1.22 -6.49
C ASN A 219 -6.39 1.03 -5.00
N GLY A 220 -5.12 0.80 -4.67
CA GLY A 220 -4.63 0.89 -3.30
C GLY A 220 -4.57 2.33 -2.80
N GLY A 221 -4.64 2.51 -1.49
CA GLY A 221 -4.51 3.81 -0.83
C GLY A 221 -3.05 4.18 -0.58
N ASN A 222 -2.77 5.47 -0.44
CA ASN A 222 -1.41 5.96 -0.19
C ASN A 222 -0.99 5.69 1.26
N GLY A 223 0.30 5.50 1.50
CA GLY A 223 0.87 5.44 2.85
C GLY A 223 0.87 6.81 3.53
N GLY A 224 0.81 6.81 4.87
CA GLY A 224 0.82 8.02 5.68
C GLY A 224 2.21 8.61 5.85
N THR A 225 2.28 9.94 5.98
CA THR A 225 3.54 10.68 6.15
C THR A 225 3.96 10.73 7.62
N THR A 226 5.27 10.68 7.87
CA THR A 226 5.88 10.78 9.21
C THR A 226 6.81 11.99 9.31
N LYS A 227 6.62 12.84 10.32
CA LYS A 227 7.43 14.04 10.54
C LYS A 227 8.07 14.10 11.93
N ASN A 228 9.38 13.93 12.02
CA ASN A 228 10.15 13.98 13.26
C ASN A 228 11.08 15.21 13.33
N PHE A 229 10.60 16.30 13.96
CA PHE A 229 11.34 17.56 14.11
C PHE A 229 11.91 17.79 15.53
N SER A 230 11.87 16.81 16.43
CA SER A 230 12.17 17.07 17.84
C SER A 230 13.66 17.40 18.07
N GLY A 231 13.96 18.66 18.40
CA GLY A 231 15.32 19.15 18.73
C GLY A 231 15.89 18.66 20.07
N VAL A 232 15.24 17.69 20.72
CA VAL A 232 15.66 17.18 22.04
C VAL A 232 16.60 16.00 21.85
N ARG A 233 17.87 16.25 21.53
CA ARG A 233 19.06 15.38 21.75
C ARG A 233 18.84 13.85 21.78
N ALA A 234 17.98 13.30 20.94
CA ALA A 234 17.89 11.87 20.73
C ALA A 234 18.84 11.60 19.58
N GLU A 235 19.87 10.82 19.85
CA GLU A 235 20.90 10.47 18.87
C GLU A 235 20.33 9.63 17.70
N THR A 236 19.01 9.36 17.68
CA THR A 236 18.26 8.67 16.62
C THR A 236 16.80 9.18 16.61
N ASN A 237 16.49 10.18 15.78
CA ASN A 237 15.13 10.68 15.55
C ASN A 237 14.57 10.13 14.23
N ASP A 238 14.60 8.83 14.06
CA ASP A 238 14.26 8.22 12.78
C ASP A 238 12.80 8.50 12.39
N ALA A 239 12.53 8.54 11.09
CA ALA A 239 11.21 8.70 10.52
C ALA A 239 11.04 7.69 9.39
N THR A 240 9.90 7.00 9.36
CA THR A 240 9.59 6.06 8.28
C THR A 240 8.22 6.41 7.73
N GLY A 241 8.04 6.45 6.42
CA GLY A 241 6.75 6.66 5.77
C GLY A 241 5.94 5.38 5.69
N GLY A 242 4.61 5.49 5.61
CA GLY A 242 3.71 4.35 5.48
C GLY A 242 3.84 3.69 4.11
N VAL A 243 3.61 2.38 4.03
CA VAL A 243 3.60 1.68 2.74
C VAL A 243 2.28 1.95 2.01
N GLY A 244 2.34 2.14 0.69
CA GLY A 244 1.15 2.22 -0.15
C GLY A 244 0.43 0.86 -0.26
N GLY A 245 -0.90 0.88 -0.27
CA GLY A 245 -1.72 -0.32 -0.42
C GLY A 245 -1.62 -0.94 -1.82
N ALA A 246 -1.81 -2.25 -1.92
CA ALA A 246 -1.82 -2.92 -3.23
C ALA A 246 -3.08 -2.57 -4.04
N GLY A 247 -2.96 -2.54 -5.35
CA GLY A 247 -4.11 -2.48 -6.25
C GLY A 247 -4.88 -3.80 -6.28
N GLY A 248 -6.20 -3.72 -6.42
CA GLY A 248 -7.09 -4.87 -6.52
C GLY A 248 -7.00 -5.56 -7.87
N ALA A 249 -7.24 -6.86 -7.91
CA ALA A 249 -7.29 -7.62 -9.16
C ALA A 249 -8.54 -7.29 -9.99
N GLY A 250 -8.40 -7.28 -11.32
CA GLY A 250 -9.52 -7.22 -12.26
C GLY A 250 -10.18 -8.58 -12.50
N GLY A 251 -11.32 -8.57 -13.20
CA GLY A 251 -12.09 -9.77 -13.50
C GLY A 251 -11.44 -10.73 -14.50
N ALA A 252 -11.85 -11.99 -14.44
CA ALA A 252 -11.28 -13.09 -15.23
C ALA A 252 -11.72 -13.13 -16.70
N ILE A 253 -12.79 -12.42 -17.08
CA ILE A 253 -13.20 -12.27 -18.48
C ILE A 253 -12.80 -10.90 -19.01
N ALA A 254 -13.18 -9.83 -18.31
CA ALA A 254 -12.79 -8.47 -18.67
C ALA A 254 -12.72 -7.56 -17.43
N GLY A 255 -11.72 -6.69 -17.41
CA GLY A 255 -11.47 -5.77 -16.30
C GLY A 255 -10.02 -5.35 -16.26
N ASN A 256 -9.75 -4.24 -15.57
CA ASN A 256 -8.39 -3.76 -15.35
C ASN A 256 -7.97 -4.01 -13.90
N GLY A 257 -6.67 -4.15 -13.68
CA GLY A 257 -6.10 -4.15 -12.34
C GLY A 257 -6.11 -2.74 -11.77
N GLY A 258 -6.30 -2.62 -10.47
CA GLY A 258 -6.15 -1.34 -9.77
C GLY A 258 -4.68 -0.94 -9.68
N VAL A 259 -4.40 0.36 -9.64
CA VAL A 259 -3.04 0.88 -9.43
C VAL A 259 -2.66 0.72 -7.95
N GLY A 260 -1.38 0.42 -7.66
CA GLY A 260 -0.86 0.44 -6.31
C GLY A 260 -0.79 1.85 -5.73
N GLY A 261 -0.98 2.00 -4.42
CA GLY A 261 -0.89 3.29 -3.73
C GLY A 261 0.55 3.78 -3.60
N THR A 262 0.76 5.09 -3.49
CA THR A 262 2.10 5.63 -3.26
C THR A 262 2.56 5.37 -1.83
N GLY A 263 3.86 5.22 -1.62
CA GLY A 263 4.46 5.26 -0.29
C GLY A 263 4.33 6.64 0.35
N GLY A 264 4.26 6.68 1.68
CA GLY A 264 4.22 7.91 2.47
C GLY A 264 5.60 8.53 2.63
N GLU A 265 5.65 9.82 2.91
CA GLU A 265 6.90 10.55 3.06
C GLU A 265 7.48 10.40 4.47
N ALA A 266 8.79 10.64 4.62
CA ALA A 266 9.47 10.67 5.91
C ALA A 266 10.35 11.92 6.05
N TYR A 267 10.25 12.58 7.21
CA TYR A 267 11.09 13.73 7.57
C TYR A 267 11.79 13.47 8.89
N SER A 268 13.11 13.55 8.91
CA SER A 268 13.91 13.47 10.13
C SER A 268 14.92 14.60 10.20
N THR A 269 14.97 15.33 11.31
CA THR A 269 16.01 16.35 11.51
C THR A 269 17.36 15.77 11.88
N ASN A 270 17.40 14.74 12.73
CA ASN A 270 18.64 14.25 13.36
C ASN A 270 18.91 12.75 13.19
N GLY A 271 17.96 11.97 12.69
CA GLY A 271 18.08 10.52 12.47
C GLY A 271 17.85 10.15 11.02
N THR A 272 17.58 8.87 10.76
CA THR A 272 17.32 8.37 9.40
C THR A 272 15.88 8.61 8.99
N ALA A 273 15.65 9.27 7.85
CA ALA A 273 14.37 9.35 7.18
C ALA A 273 14.29 8.24 6.10
N THR A 274 13.23 7.45 6.10
CA THR A 274 12.99 6.39 5.12
C THR A 274 11.59 6.52 4.54
N GLY A 275 11.49 6.83 3.24
CA GLY A 275 10.21 6.88 2.55
C GLY A 275 9.53 5.52 2.52
N GLY A 276 8.20 5.52 2.54
CA GLY A 276 7.41 4.29 2.45
C GLY A 276 7.53 3.64 1.08
N ALA A 277 7.43 2.32 0.99
CA ALA A 277 7.38 1.65 -0.30
C ALA A 277 6.05 1.90 -1.03
N GLY A 278 6.08 1.93 -2.35
CA GLY A 278 4.88 1.92 -3.19
C GLY A 278 4.18 0.56 -3.16
N GLY A 279 2.86 0.56 -3.30
CA GLY A 279 2.04 -0.65 -3.38
C GLY A 279 2.16 -1.35 -4.73
N ALA A 280 2.00 -2.67 -4.76
CA ALA A 280 1.99 -3.41 -6.03
C ALA A 280 0.73 -3.10 -6.85
N GLY A 281 0.85 -3.15 -8.17
CA GLY A 281 -0.27 -3.07 -9.09
C GLY A 281 -1.14 -4.33 -9.10
N GLY A 282 -2.43 -4.17 -9.39
CA GLY A 282 -3.40 -5.24 -9.45
C GLY A 282 -3.24 -6.10 -10.69
N ALA A 283 -3.37 -7.43 -10.54
CA ALA A 283 -3.29 -8.36 -11.65
C ALA A 283 -4.60 -8.42 -12.47
N VAL A 284 -4.47 -8.82 -13.73
CA VAL A 284 -5.58 -9.20 -14.60
C VAL A 284 -5.30 -10.59 -15.16
N SER A 285 -6.17 -11.56 -14.85
CA SER A 285 -6.02 -12.93 -15.34
C SER A 285 -6.86 -13.22 -16.59
N SER A 286 -7.43 -12.20 -17.24
CA SER A 286 -8.32 -12.36 -18.38
C SER A 286 -7.61 -12.91 -19.61
N ASN A 287 -8.34 -13.66 -20.43
CA ASN A 287 -7.89 -14.12 -21.75
C ASN A 287 -8.39 -13.25 -22.91
N PHE A 288 -9.23 -12.25 -22.62
CA PHE A 288 -9.90 -11.41 -23.63
C PHE A 288 -9.32 -9.98 -23.70
N GLY A 289 -8.16 -9.76 -23.09
CA GLY A 289 -7.54 -8.44 -22.98
C GLY A 289 -7.90 -7.73 -21.67
N GLY A 290 -7.01 -6.85 -21.25
CA GLY A 290 -7.11 -6.02 -20.06
C GLY A 290 -5.77 -5.34 -19.78
N GLN A 291 -5.78 -4.29 -18.97
CA GLN A 291 -4.58 -3.64 -18.49
C GLN A 291 -4.38 -3.98 -17.01
N ALA A 292 -3.25 -4.58 -16.68
CA ALA A 292 -2.87 -4.74 -15.29
C ALA A 292 -2.49 -3.39 -14.67
N GLY A 293 -2.66 -3.26 -13.36
CA GLY A 293 -2.39 -2.02 -12.65
C GLY A 293 -0.89 -1.73 -12.57
N ALA A 294 -0.51 -0.46 -12.66
CA ALA A 294 0.86 -0.05 -12.37
C ALA A 294 1.17 -0.16 -10.87
N GLY A 295 2.45 -0.35 -10.56
CA GLY A 295 2.94 -0.18 -9.19
C GLY A 295 2.88 1.28 -8.73
N GLY A 296 2.68 1.48 -7.44
CA GLY A 296 2.72 2.80 -6.82
C GLY A 296 4.15 3.32 -6.67
N GLN A 297 4.32 4.64 -6.61
CA GLN A 297 5.63 5.25 -6.39
C GLN A 297 6.09 5.05 -4.94
N GLY A 298 7.39 4.96 -4.72
CA GLY A 298 7.97 5.07 -3.38
C GLY A 298 7.82 6.49 -2.82
N GLY A 299 7.73 6.61 -1.50
CA GLY A 299 7.65 7.91 -0.82
C GLY A 299 9.01 8.58 -0.69
N SER A 300 9.05 9.90 -0.61
CA SER A 300 10.30 10.65 -0.44
C SER A 300 10.78 10.69 1.01
N ALA A 301 12.09 10.86 1.20
CA ALA A 301 12.74 11.01 2.49
C ALA A 301 13.54 12.30 2.57
N PHE A 302 13.46 12.98 3.73
CA PHE A 302 14.10 14.27 3.98
C PHE A 302 14.90 14.23 5.29
N GLY A 303 16.21 14.45 5.18
CA GLY A 303 17.19 14.54 6.26
C GLY A 303 17.78 15.95 6.40
N ASN A 304 18.41 16.26 7.54
CA ASN A 304 19.07 17.56 7.73
C ASN A 304 20.46 17.42 8.39
N ALA A 305 20.61 16.63 9.45
CA ALA A 305 21.86 16.56 10.19
C ALA A 305 23.01 15.83 9.46
N ALA A 306 24.26 16.16 9.82
CA ALA A 306 25.46 15.57 9.22
C ALA A 306 25.62 14.04 9.40
N ARG A 307 24.92 13.45 10.36
CA ARG A 307 24.89 11.98 10.57
C ARG A 307 23.52 11.38 10.25
N SER A 308 22.65 12.14 9.58
CA SER A 308 21.35 11.65 9.14
C SER A 308 21.48 10.98 7.78
N GLU A 309 20.53 10.09 7.50
CA GLU A 309 20.38 9.45 6.20
C GLU A 309 18.97 9.74 5.69
N ALA A 310 18.81 10.02 4.40
CA ALA A 310 17.52 10.21 3.75
C ALA A 310 17.39 9.18 2.63
N ILE A 311 16.57 8.16 2.84
CA ILE A 311 16.43 7.00 1.97
C ILE A 311 15.03 7.01 1.35
N GLY A 312 14.94 7.28 0.05
CA GLY A 312 13.68 7.19 -0.70
C GLY A 312 13.09 5.78 -0.67
N GLY A 313 11.76 5.70 -0.70
CA GLY A 313 11.04 4.43 -0.70
C GLY A 313 11.17 3.68 -2.02
N VAL A 314 11.10 2.36 -2.00
CA VAL A 314 11.13 1.55 -3.23
C VAL A 314 9.79 1.66 -3.97
N GLY A 315 9.84 1.74 -5.30
CA GLY A 315 8.65 1.69 -6.15
C GLY A 315 7.97 0.31 -6.15
N GLY A 316 6.65 0.29 -6.23
CA GLY A 316 5.85 -0.94 -6.27
C GLY A 316 6.02 -1.70 -7.59
N ALA A 317 5.88 -3.03 -7.55
CA ALA A 317 5.89 -3.83 -8.77
C ALA A 317 4.62 -3.60 -9.62
N GLY A 318 4.76 -3.71 -10.94
CA GLY A 318 3.64 -3.72 -11.87
C GLY A 318 2.81 -5.00 -11.78
N GLY A 319 1.52 -4.90 -12.11
CA GLY A 319 0.59 -6.03 -12.10
C GLY A 319 0.80 -6.98 -13.27
N TYR A 320 0.55 -8.28 -13.04
CA TYR A 320 0.58 -9.31 -14.08
C TYR A 320 -0.62 -9.23 -15.02
N ALA A 321 -0.40 -9.48 -16.32
CA ALA A 321 -1.46 -9.63 -17.32
C ALA A 321 -1.49 -11.03 -17.95
N GLY A 322 -2.66 -11.69 -17.93
CA GLY A 322 -2.91 -12.94 -18.65
C GLY A 322 -2.88 -12.70 -20.16
N THR A 323 -3.75 -11.81 -20.64
CA THR A 323 -3.65 -11.24 -21.98
C THR A 323 -3.82 -9.73 -21.96
N GLY A 324 -3.17 -9.04 -22.90
CA GLY A 324 -3.10 -7.59 -22.92
C GLY A 324 -1.81 -7.06 -22.30
N THR A 325 -1.86 -5.87 -21.72
CA THR A 325 -0.67 -5.14 -21.27
C THR A 325 -0.49 -5.30 -19.77
N ALA A 326 0.70 -5.72 -19.35
CA ALA A 326 1.06 -5.77 -17.93
C ALA A 326 1.37 -4.37 -17.37
N GLY A 327 1.31 -4.23 -16.06
CA GLY A 327 1.49 -2.95 -15.39
C GLY A 327 2.94 -2.53 -15.36
N ALA A 328 3.23 -1.23 -15.50
CA ALA A 328 4.57 -0.71 -15.25
C ALA A 328 4.94 -0.79 -13.76
N GLY A 329 6.24 -0.91 -13.46
CA GLY A 329 6.76 -0.68 -12.11
C GLY A 329 6.63 0.79 -11.69
N GLY A 330 6.45 1.03 -10.40
CA GLY A 330 6.43 2.38 -9.83
C GLY A 330 7.84 2.97 -9.73
N ALA A 331 7.97 4.28 -9.79
CA ALA A 331 9.24 4.95 -9.56
C ALA A 331 9.69 4.81 -8.08
N GLY A 332 11.00 4.79 -7.85
CA GLY A 332 11.55 4.95 -6.52
C GLY A 332 11.34 6.38 -5.99
N GLY A 333 11.21 6.51 -4.67
CA GLY A 333 11.07 7.80 -4.00
C GLY A 333 12.41 8.54 -3.91
N GLU A 334 12.34 9.84 -3.68
CA GLU A 334 13.53 10.68 -3.62
C GLU A 334 14.19 10.64 -2.24
N GLY A 335 15.51 10.80 -2.19
CA GLY A 335 16.26 11.05 -0.96
C GLY A 335 16.86 12.45 -0.99
N TYR A 336 16.53 13.30 -0.01
CA TYR A 336 17.12 14.63 0.13
C TYR A 336 17.73 14.78 1.52
N ASN A 337 18.99 15.21 1.61
CA ASN A 337 19.64 15.49 2.87
C ASN A 337 20.46 16.78 2.82
N LEU A 338 20.33 17.66 3.82
CA LEU A 338 21.13 18.89 3.82
C LEU A 338 22.62 18.63 4.10
N ASN A 339 22.95 17.85 5.13
CA ASN A 339 24.34 17.70 5.58
C ASN A 339 24.80 16.24 5.65
N GLY A 340 23.90 15.28 5.50
CA GLY A 340 24.16 13.85 5.65
C GLY A 340 24.13 13.10 4.33
N THR A 341 23.78 11.82 4.40
CA THR A 341 23.69 10.97 3.20
C THR A 341 22.28 10.99 2.63
N ALA A 342 22.17 11.05 1.30
CA ALA A 342 20.93 10.92 0.56
C ALA A 342 20.99 9.70 -0.37
N THR A 343 19.92 8.91 -0.40
CA THR A 343 19.81 7.73 -1.24
C THR A 343 18.44 7.69 -1.89
N GLY A 344 18.38 7.62 -3.21
CA GLY A 344 17.15 7.44 -3.95
C GLY A 344 16.63 6.00 -3.82
N GLY A 345 15.32 5.84 -3.78
CA GLY A 345 14.69 4.53 -3.74
C GLY A 345 14.84 3.77 -5.06
N ALA A 346 14.89 2.45 -5.03
CA ALA A 346 14.90 1.67 -6.26
C ALA A 346 13.55 1.76 -7.01
N GLY A 347 13.60 1.71 -8.33
CA GLY A 347 12.42 1.54 -9.17
C GLY A 347 11.80 0.15 -9.04
N GLY A 348 10.49 0.07 -9.18
CA GLY A 348 9.73 -1.17 -9.16
C GLY A 348 9.92 -1.99 -10.44
N VAL A 349 9.83 -3.31 -10.33
CA VAL A 349 9.88 -4.20 -11.50
C VAL A 349 8.59 -4.10 -12.31
N GLY A 350 8.70 -4.12 -13.64
CA GLY A 350 7.56 -4.20 -14.55
C GLY A 350 6.81 -5.52 -14.45
N GLY A 351 5.51 -5.50 -14.71
CA GLY A 351 4.66 -6.68 -14.65
C GLY A 351 4.90 -7.63 -15.82
N ASP A 352 4.77 -8.93 -15.56
CA ASP A 352 4.84 -9.94 -16.62
C ASP A 352 3.53 -10.04 -17.40
N ALA A 353 3.63 -10.38 -18.68
CA ALA A 353 2.50 -10.69 -19.55
C ALA A 353 2.58 -12.13 -20.06
N ARG A 354 1.44 -12.84 -20.11
CA ARG A 354 1.41 -14.14 -20.80
C ARG A 354 1.25 -14.00 -22.30
N ALA A 355 0.27 -13.25 -22.78
CA ALA A 355 0.18 -12.88 -24.19
C ALA A 355 -0.22 -11.41 -24.38
N GLY A 356 0.71 -10.62 -24.90
CA GLY A 356 0.66 -9.17 -24.96
C GLY A 356 1.92 -8.57 -24.33
N ASP A 357 1.96 -7.25 -24.24
CA ASP A 357 3.17 -6.53 -23.89
C ASP A 357 3.41 -6.53 -22.38
N ALA A 358 4.64 -6.80 -21.99
CA ALA A 358 5.03 -6.74 -20.60
C ALA A 358 5.23 -5.28 -20.15
N GLY A 359 5.23 -5.08 -18.83
CA GLY A 359 5.34 -3.76 -18.23
C GLY A 359 6.77 -3.28 -18.17
N ASN A 360 7.00 -1.98 -18.34
CA ASN A 360 8.32 -1.38 -18.15
C ASN A 360 8.70 -1.35 -16.66
N GLY A 361 9.99 -1.39 -16.38
CA GLY A 361 10.53 -1.11 -15.06
C GLY A 361 10.33 0.37 -14.67
N GLY A 362 10.19 0.63 -13.38
CA GLY A 362 10.11 1.98 -12.84
C GLY A 362 11.48 2.64 -12.77
N ALA A 363 11.54 3.96 -12.87
CA ALA A 363 12.78 4.70 -12.68
C ALA A 363 13.27 4.61 -11.22
N GLY A 364 14.59 4.65 -11.04
CA GLY A 364 15.22 4.88 -9.74
C GLY A 364 14.97 6.30 -9.24
N GLY A 365 14.92 6.46 -7.91
CA GLY A 365 14.69 7.73 -7.26
C GLY A 365 15.92 8.65 -7.32
N TYR A 366 15.67 9.95 -7.35
CA TYR A 366 16.72 10.97 -7.28
C TYR A 366 17.32 11.07 -5.87
N ALA A 367 18.60 11.41 -5.78
CA ALA A 367 19.28 11.67 -4.52
C ALA A 367 19.99 13.03 -4.53
N GLU A 368 19.80 13.81 -3.47
CA GLU A 368 20.48 15.10 -3.29
C GLU A 368 21.02 15.26 -1.88
N SER A 369 22.32 15.55 -1.78
CA SER A 369 22.97 16.02 -0.57
C SER A 369 23.74 17.32 -0.80
N GLU A 370 23.44 18.37 -0.02
CA GLU A 370 24.09 19.67 -0.19
C GLU A 370 25.49 19.76 0.42
N ASN A 371 25.79 18.95 1.44
CA ASN A 371 27.09 18.95 2.13
C ASN A 371 27.53 17.51 2.49
N GLY A 372 27.19 16.54 1.63
CA GLY A 372 27.45 15.14 1.91
C GLY A 372 27.31 14.25 0.67
N VAL A 373 27.08 12.95 0.92
CA VAL A 373 27.06 11.90 -0.10
C VAL A 373 25.66 11.72 -0.68
N ALA A 374 25.55 11.60 -2.00
CA ALA A 374 24.31 11.27 -2.70
C ALA A 374 24.45 9.98 -3.53
N THR A 375 23.46 9.10 -3.47
CA THR A 375 23.40 7.88 -4.29
C THR A 375 22.03 7.71 -4.92
N GLY A 376 21.96 7.79 -6.25
CA GLY A 376 20.72 7.60 -7.01
C GLY A 376 20.19 6.17 -6.89
N GLY A 377 18.88 6.02 -6.99
CA GLY A 377 18.22 4.72 -6.95
C GLY A 377 18.46 3.91 -8.22
N VAL A 378 18.51 2.58 -8.10
CA VAL A 378 18.62 1.69 -9.28
C VAL A 378 17.28 1.64 -10.02
N GLY A 379 17.32 1.61 -11.35
CA GLY A 379 16.17 1.40 -12.22
C GLY A 379 15.58 -0.01 -12.09
N GLY A 380 14.26 -0.10 -12.15
CA GLY A 380 13.53 -1.37 -12.11
C GLY A 380 13.72 -2.18 -13.38
N LYS A 381 13.67 -3.50 -13.30
CA LYS A 381 13.72 -4.36 -14.49
C LYS A 381 12.41 -4.31 -15.28
N GLY A 382 12.51 -4.44 -16.59
CA GLY A 382 11.36 -4.69 -17.45
C GLY A 382 10.74 -6.07 -17.20
N GLY A 383 9.43 -6.18 -17.43
CA GLY A 383 8.67 -7.43 -17.31
C GLY A 383 8.85 -8.34 -18.53
N ARG A 384 8.55 -9.63 -18.36
CA ARG A 384 8.66 -10.64 -19.43
C ARG A 384 7.33 -10.91 -20.12
N ALA A 385 7.35 -11.05 -21.44
CA ALA A 385 6.29 -11.68 -22.21
C ALA A 385 6.56 -13.19 -22.37
N THR A 386 5.66 -14.06 -21.94
CA THR A 386 5.96 -15.52 -21.86
C THR A 386 5.52 -16.36 -23.05
N LEU A 387 4.55 -15.89 -23.87
CA LEU A 387 4.07 -16.60 -25.05
C LEU A 387 4.27 -15.78 -26.33
N SER A 388 3.72 -14.57 -26.35
CA SER A 388 3.74 -13.68 -27.51
C SER A 388 3.56 -12.25 -27.02
N GLY A 389 4.29 -11.30 -27.59
CA GLY A 389 4.31 -9.91 -27.14
C GLY A 389 5.73 -9.42 -26.85
N ASP A 390 5.86 -8.11 -26.67
CA ASP A 390 7.13 -7.47 -26.41
C ASP A 390 7.52 -7.55 -24.92
N GLY A 391 8.82 -7.68 -24.65
CA GLY A 391 9.37 -7.51 -23.32
C GLY A 391 9.33 -6.04 -22.89
N GLY A 392 9.19 -5.78 -21.60
CA GLY A 392 9.17 -4.42 -21.07
C GLY A 392 10.56 -3.80 -21.05
N ASP A 393 10.67 -2.50 -21.25
CA ASP A 393 11.95 -1.79 -21.10
C ASP A 393 12.38 -1.74 -19.63
N GLY A 394 13.69 -1.73 -19.38
CA GLY A 394 14.26 -1.40 -18.09
C GLY A 394 14.04 0.06 -17.71
N GLY A 395 13.91 0.33 -16.41
CA GLY A 395 13.78 1.67 -15.88
C GLY A 395 15.13 2.39 -15.85
N THR A 396 15.14 3.71 -15.97
CA THR A 396 16.36 4.51 -15.82
C THR A 396 16.85 4.49 -14.37
N GLY A 397 18.16 4.56 -14.18
CA GLY A 397 18.76 4.87 -12.89
C GLY A 397 18.42 6.29 -12.43
N GLY A 398 18.44 6.51 -11.12
CA GLY A 398 18.23 7.80 -10.51
C GLY A 398 19.49 8.66 -10.54
N ASN A 399 19.33 9.96 -10.75
CA ASN A 399 20.46 10.89 -10.70
C ASN A 399 20.89 11.15 -9.25
N ALA A 400 22.15 11.54 -9.07
CA ALA A 400 22.72 11.92 -7.78
C ALA A 400 23.41 13.28 -7.84
N ASN A 401 23.15 14.12 -6.84
CA ASN A 401 23.81 15.40 -6.64
C ASN A 401 24.35 15.46 -5.21
N GLY A 402 25.67 15.30 -5.05
CA GLY A 402 26.36 15.37 -3.75
C GLY A 402 27.34 16.53 -3.72
N ASP A 403 27.82 16.88 -2.53
CA ASP A 403 28.96 17.80 -2.39
C ASP A 403 30.25 16.98 -2.33
N ASP A 404 30.30 16.06 -1.36
CA ASP A 404 31.45 15.18 -1.12
C ASP A 404 31.59 14.04 -2.14
N GLU A 405 30.49 13.34 -2.44
CA GLU A 405 30.46 12.19 -3.35
C GLU A 405 29.07 12.05 -3.96
N ALA A 406 29.00 11.74 -5.26
CA ALA A 406 27.76 11.49 -5.97
C ALA A 406 27.86 10.23 -6.83
N ILE A 407 26.94 9.29 -6.63
CA ILE A 407 26.89 8.04 -7.40
C ILE A 407 25.51 7.93 -8.07
N GLY A 408 25.47 8.01 -9.38
CA GLY A 408 24.26 7.76 -10.16
C GLY A 408 23.80 6.31 -10.02
N GLY A 409 22.49 6.09 -10.04
CA GLY A 409 21.94 4.74 -9.96
C GLY A 409 22.10 3.97 -11.27
N ASP A 410 22.28 2.66 -11.21
CA ASP A 410 22.32 1.83 -12.41
C ASP A 410 20.94 1.76 -13.09
N GLY A 411 20.93 1.63 -14.42
CA GLY A 411 19.73 1.34 -15.20
C GLY A 411 19.26 -0.10 -15.02
N GLY A 412 17.97 -0.33 -15.23
CA GLY A 412 17.36 -1.64 -15.16
C GLY A 412 17.55 -2.44 -16.45
N ASP A 413 17.61 -3.77 -16.35
CA ASP A 413 17.61 -4.64 -17.53
C ASP A 413 16.23 -4.64 -18.22
N GLY A 414 16.25 -4.76 -19.55
CA GLY A 414 15.05 -5.05 -20.33
C GLY A 414 14.50 -6.45 -20.06
N GLY A 415 13.22 -6.65 -20.34
CA GLY A 415 12.52 -7.93 -20.20
C GLY A 415 12.56 -8.77 -21.47
N ASP A 416 12.35 -10.08 -21.35
CA ASP A 416 12.36 -11.00 -22.50
C ASP A 416 11.04 -10.96 -23.29
N ASP A 417 11.13 -11.22 -24.59
CA ASP A 417 10.00 -11.41 -25.50
C ASP A 417 9.42 -12.84 -25.51
N GLY A 418 8.22 -12.95 -26.08
CA GLY A 418 7.55 -14.23 -26.27
C GLY A 418 8.12 -15.07 -27.43
N PRO A 419 8.24 -16.40 -27.29
CA PRO A 419 8.83 -17.28 -28.32
C PRO A 419 8.03 -17.33 -29.64
N PHE A 420 6.79 -16.84 -29.65
CA PHE A 420 5.92 -16.82 -30.83
C PHE A 420 5.77 -15.44 -31.48
N GLY A 421 6.66 -14.49 -31.15
CA GLY A 421 6.74 -13.17 -31.77
C GLY A 421 6.77 -12.04 -30.73
N GLY A 422 7.55 -11.01 -31.04
CA GLY A 422 7.80 -9.83 -30.22
C GLY A 422 9.24 -9.35 -30.38
N ARG A 423 9.60 -8.32 -29.61
CA ARG A 423 10.97 -7.86 -29.37
C ARG A 423 11.21 -7.77 -27.88
N GLY A 424 12.42 -8.14 -27.46
CA GLY A 424 12.89 -7.92 -26.11
C GLY A 424 12.93 -6.44 -25.73
N GLY A 425 12.84 -6.15 -24.44
CA GLY A 425 12.95 -4.80 -23.91
C GLY A 425 14.37 -4.25 -24.04
N ASN A 426 14.47 -2.93 -24.15
CA ASN A 426 15.73 -2.21 -24.01
C ASN A 426 16.17 -2.17 -22.54
N GLY A 427 17.46 -2.07 -22.30
CA GLY A 427 17.99 -1.67 -21.00
C GLY A 427 17.71 -0.19 -20.73
N GLY A 428 17.52 0.17 -19.47
CA GLY A 428 17.40 1.56 -19.03
C GLY A 428 18.75 2.24 -18.92
N ASP A 429 18.79 3.56 -19.12
CA ASP A 429 20.01 4.34 -18.95
C ASP A 429 20.42 4.43 -17.46
N GLY A 430 21.72 4.52 -17.20
CA GLY A 430 22.26 4.84 -15.89
C GLY A 430 22.04 6.31 -15.52
N GLY A 431 21.96 6.61 -14.23
CA GLY A 431 21.75 7.96 -13.72
C GLY A 431 23.02 8.80 -13.76
N ASP A 432 22.86 10.10 -13.97
CA ASP A 432 23.95 11.07 -13.92
C ASP A 432 24.40 11.34 -12.48
N ALA A 433 25.67 11.68 -12.30
CA ALA A 433 26.25 12.08 -11.03
C ALA A 433 26.90 13.46 -11.11
N GLN A 434 26.61 14.30 -10.12
CA GLN A 434 27.21 15.61 -9.93
C GLN A 434 27.78 15.75 -8.52
N ALA A 435 29.07 16.02 -8.42
CA ALA A 435 29.77 16.30 -7.16
C ALA A 435 30.56 17.60 -7.29
N THR A 436 30.97 18.23 -6.19
CA THR A 436 31.76 19.47 -6.23
C THR A 436 33.09 19.26 -6.96
N ASP A 437 33.75 18.14 -6.68
CA ASP A 437 34.87 17.63 -7.48
C ASP A 437 34.41 16.49 -8.40
N ALA A 438 34.69 16.61 -9.71
CA ALA A 438 34.30 15.59 -10.68
C ALA A 438 34.92 14.20 -10.40
N SER A 439 36.02 14.12 -9.64
CA SER A 439 36.61 12.85 -9.22
C SER A 439 35.73 12.03 -8.29
N ASP A 440 34.79 12.69 -7.63
CA ASP A 440 33.90 12.11 -6.63
C ASP A 440 32.48 11.94 -7.18
N ALA A 441 32.30 12.24 -8.47
CA ALA A 441 31.10 11.92 -9.23
C ALA A 441 31.31 10.62 -10.02
N LYS A 442 30.40 9.66 -9.87
CA LYS A 442 30.39 8.42 -10.64
C LYS A 442 29.02 8.17 -11.25
N GLY A 443 28.95 8.11 -12.59
CA GLY A 443 27.73 7.81 -13.31
C GLY A 443 27.26 6.36 -13.05
N GLY A 444 25.96 6.14 -13.12
CA GLY A 444 25.37 4.80 -13.10
C GLY A 444 25.66 4.04 -14.39
N THR A 445 25.71 2.72 -14.33
CA THR A 445 25.84 1.89 -15.54
C THR A 445 24.50 1.73 -16.25
N GLY A 446 24.52 1.66 -17.58
CA GLY A 446 23.34 1.30 -18.37
C GLY A 446 22.93 -0.16 -18.16
N GLY A 447 21.63 -0.42 -18.18
CA GLY A 447 21.06 -1.76 -18.11
C GLY A 447 21.21 -2.55 -19.41
N SER A 448 21.11 -3.87 -19.34
CA SER A 448 21.22 -4.72 -20.54
C SER A 448 19.89 -4.84 -21.30
N GLY A 449 19.94 -4.77 -22.63
CA GLY A 449 18.83 -5.12 -23.50
C GLY A 449 18.75 -6.62 -23.75
N THR A 450 17.56 -7.12 -24.10
CA THR A 450 17.37 -8.54 -24.47
C THR A 450 17.20 -8.68 -25.99
N SER A 451 16.65 -9.81 -26.49
CA SER A 451 16.59 -10.13 -27.92
C SER A 451 15.94 -9.03 -28.77
N GLY A 452 16.75 -8.25 -29.47
CA GLY A 452 16.29 -7.14 -30.32
C GLY A 452 16.09 -5.81 -29.60
N GLY A 453 16.31 -5.76 -28.28
CA GLY A 453 16.48 -4.53 -27.50
C GLY A 453 17.93 -4.02 -27.55
N ASN A 454 18.12 -2.75 -27.21
CA ASN A 454 19.44 -2.14 -27.06
C ASN A 454 19.81 -2.05 -25.57
N ASP A 455 21.11 -2.04 -25.28
CA ASP A 455 21.60 -1.68 -23.95
C ASP A 455 21.37 -0.19 -23.67
N GLY A 456 21.19 0.14 -22.39
CA GLY A 456 21.11 1.53 -21.92
C GLY A 456 22.48 2.21 -21.95
N ALA A 457 22.47 3.54 -21.99
CA ALA A 457 23.68 4.34 -21.87
C ALA A 457 24.16 4.41 -20.41
N ASP A 458 25.46 4.52 -20.21
CA ASP A 458 26.02 4.90 -18.91
C ASP A 458 25.72 6.38 -18.61
N GLY A 459 25.50 6.68 -17.33
CA GLY A 459 25.31 8.04 -16.84
C GLY A 459 26.58 8.88 -16.91
N SER A 460 26.41 10.18 -17.00
CA SER A 460 27.50 11.14 -17.06
C SER A 460 28.02 11.52 -15.67
N GLU A 461 29.28 11.92 -15.63
CA GLU A 461 29.99 12.41 -14.44
C GLU A 461 30.34 13.89 -14.67
N ALA A 462 29.97 14.76 -13.73
CA ALA A 462 30.27 16.18 -13.83
C ALA A 462 30.65 16.81 -12.49
N ALA A 463 31.52 17.81 -12.55
CA ALA A 463 31.69 18.76 -11.46
C ALA A 463 30.48 19.69 -11.43
N ARG A 464 29.95 19.97 -10.23
CA ARG A 464 28.98 21.02 -10.01
C ARG A 464 29.69 22.35 -10.24
N ALA A 465 29.11 23.23 -11.06
CA ALA A 465 29.62 24.58 -11.16
C ALA A 465 29.36 25.26 -9.81
N ASP A 466 30.41 25.46 -9.01
CA ASP A 466 30.34 26.27 -7.81
C ASP A 466 29.63 27.58 -8.17
N ALA A 467 28.46 27.80 -7.55
CA ALA A 467 27.98 29.16 -7.40
C ALA A 467 29.05 29.81 -6.54
N ALA A 468 29.94 30.57 -7.19
CA ALA A 468 30.98 31.32 -6.53
C ALA A 468 30.40 31.98 -5.27
N ASP A 469 30.88 31.54 -4.10
CA ASP A 469 30.77 32.29 -2.87
C ASP A 469 31.41 33.67 -3.13
N ASP A 470 30.59 34.65 -3.45
CA ASP A 470 30.91 36.08 -3.51
C ASP A 470 30.19 36.84 -2.38
#